data_AF-A0A6M3J5Y8-F1
#
_entry.id   AF-A0A6M3J5Y8-F1
#
_cell.length_a   1.000
_cell.length_b   1.000
_cell.length_c   1.000
_cell.angle_alpha   90.00
_cell.angle_beta   90.00
_cell.angle_gamma   90.00
#
_symmetry.space_group_name_H-M   'P 1'
#
loop_
_entity.id
_entity.type
_entity.pdbx_description
1 polymer ?
#
loop_
_entity_poly.entity_id
_entity_poly.type
_entity_poly.pdbx_seq_one_letter_code
_entity_poly.pdbx_strand_id
1 'polypeptide(L)'
;MQSFGSLITVPKNILEIEGNNLSWRIRIRFESKVPPHEYISPDIRYNNPGWANQEIFNAPIKSFEFFLPIKQKIYMEGMKDYNFFIEAIGDMIRSKAKIDSFWFCGHTFPGNFVISWKVKQGVIEKKMSLFGKEYYNTASAGWKQGVVSMYPIAIIMPTE
;
A
#
# COMPACT_ATOMS: atom_id res chain seq x y z
N MET A 1 -1.16 16.13 19.00
CA MET A 1 -1.93 14.90 18.74
C MET A 1 -0.92 13.78 18.53
N GLN A 2 -0.78 12.86 19.49
CA GLN A 2 0.20 11.76 19.40
C GLN A 2 -0.25 10.78 18.31
N SER A 3 0.67 10.44 17.40
CA SER A 3 0.43 9.42 16.37
C SER A 3 0.48 8.06 17.06
N PHE A 4 -0.67 7.39 17.16
CA PHE A 4 -0.71 5.97 17.52
C PHE A 4 -0.26 5.17 16.30
N GLY A 5 0.91 4.54 16.42
CA GLY A 5 1.49 3.74 15.35
C GLY A 5 2.12 2.48 15.90
N SER A 6 2.13 1.43 15.07
CA SER A 6 2.88 0.20 15.37
C SER A 6 4.14 0.19 14.52
N LEU A 7 5.26 -0.18 15.14
CA LEU A 7 6.56 -0.29 14.48
C LEU A 7 7.01 -1.74 14.52
N ILE A 8 7.31 -2.30 13.36
CA ILE A 8 7.76 -3.69 13.21
C ILE A 8 9.15 -3.68 12.62
N THR A 9 10.12 -4.23 13.38
CA THR A 9 11.49 -4.38 12.91
C THR A 9 11.57 -5.50 11.87
N VAL A 10 12.23 -5.21 10.75
CA VAL A 10 12.46 -6.16 9.65
C VAL A 10 13.93 -6.09 9.22
N PRO A 11 14.43 -6.98 8.34
CA PRO A 11 15.80 -6.89 7.85
C PRO A 11 16.13 -5.51 7.26
N LYS A 12 17.35 -5.03 7.51
CA LYS A 12 17.80 -3.69 7.02
C LYS A 12 17.77 -3.59 5.49
N ASN A 13 18.06 -4.69 4.81
CA ASN A 13 18.03 -4.78 3.35
C ASN A 13 16.68 -5.28 2.81
N ILE A 14 15.57 -5.17 3.56
CA ILE A 14 14.28 -5.79 3.16
C ILE A 14 13.93 -5.51 1.69
N LEU A 15 14.06 -4.26 1.22
CA LEU A 15 13.74 -3.84 -0.15
C LEU A 15 14.53 -4.58 -1.25
N GLU A 16 15.68 -5.16 -0.90
CA GLU A 16 16.58 -5.88 -1.81
C GLU A 16 16.37 -7.41 -1.76
N ILE A 17 15.70 -7.92 -0.72
CA ILE A 17 15.49 -9.36 -0.55
C ILE A 17 14.59 -9.90 -1.66
N GLU A 18 15.10 -10.89 -2.37
CA GLU A 18 14.30 -11.76 -3.23
C GLU A 18 13.45 -12.69 -2.36
N GLY A 19 12.15 -12.73 -2.64
CA GLY A 19 11.21 -13.57 -1.89
C GLY A 19 10.59 -14.64 -2.78
N ASN A 20 9.44 -15.15 -2.36
CA ASN A 20 8.63 -16.03 -3.19
C ASN A 20 8.06 -15.29 -4.43
N ASN A 21 7.39 -16.01 -5.32
CA ASN A 21 6.83 -15.46 -6.56
C ASN A 21 5.83 -14.30 -6.36
N LEU A 22 5.24 -14.17 -5.17
CA LEU A 22 4.31 -13.08 -4.84
C LEU A 22 4.98 -11.89 -4.17
N SER A 23 6.20 -12.04 -3.66
CA SER A 23 6.89 -10.98 -2.93
C SER A 23 7.03 -9.73 -3.79
N TRP A 24 6.85 -8.56 -3.17
CA TRP A 24 6.85 -7.26 -3.83
C TRP A 24 5.73 -7.06 -4.87
N ARG A 25 4.67 -7.86 -4.82
CA ARG A 25 3.47 -7.66 -5.63
C ARG A 25 2.32 -7.14 -4.79
N ILE A 26 1.42 -6.44 -5.45
CA ILE A 26 0.13 -6.02 -4.93
C ILE A 26 -0.93 -6.95 -5.52
N ARG A 27 -1.78 -7.52 -4.67
CA ARG A 27 -3.03 -8.15 -5.11
C ARG A 27 -4.20 -7.28 -4.73
N ILE A 28 -5.02 -6.95 -5.71
CA ILE A 28 -6.27 -6.22 -5.53
C ILE A 28 -7.42 -7.14 -5.89
N ARG A 29 -8.43 -7.22 -5.03
CA ARG A 29 -9.71 -7.85 -5.36
C ARG A 29 -10.75 -6.76 -5.53
N PHE A 30 -11.58 -6.88 -6.55
CA PHE A 30 -12.60 -5.90 -6.88
C PHE A 30 -13.99 -6.44 -6.56
N GLU A 31 -14.88 -5.55 -6.14
CA GLU A 31 -16.32 -5.82 -6.04
C GLU A 31 -16.93 -5.58 -7.42
N SER A 32 -16.80 -6.57 -8.30
CA SER A 32 -17.30 -6.50 -9.67
C SER A 32 -18.06 -7.77 -10.04
N LYS A 33 -19.14 -7.59 -10.80
CA LYS A 33 -19.90 -8.68 -11.44
C LYS A 33 -19.26 -9.17 -12.73
N VAL A 34 -18.34 -8.40 -13.30
CA VAL A 34 -17.62 -8.71 -14.53
C VAL A 34 -16.11 -8.73 -14.29
N PRO A 35 -15.33 -9.55 -15.02
CA PRO A 35 -13.88 -9.55 -14.89
C PRO A 35 -13.23 -8.18 -15.17
N PRO A 36 -12.06 -7.90 -14.57
CA PRO A 36 -11.33 -8.76 -13.64
C PRO A 36 -11.88 -8.66 -12.20
N HIS A 37 -12.04 -9.81 -11.54
CA HIS A 37 -12.35 -9.85 -10.10
C HIS A 37 -11.10 -9.66 -9.23
N GLU A 38 -9.92 -9.90 -9.81
CA GLU A 38 -8.63 -9.81 -9.14
C GLU A 38 -7.57 -9.27 -10.12
N TYR A 39 -6.65 -8.48 -9.59
CA TYR A 39 -5.45 -8.02 -10.27
C TYR A 39 -4.23 -8.31 -9.40
N ILE A 40 -3.17 -8.88 -9.99
CA ILE A 40 -1.87 -9.04 -9.35
C ILE A 40 -0.85 -8.23 -10.15
N SER A 41 -0.15 -7.31 -9.49
CA SER A 41 0.87 -6.49 -10.12
C SER A 41 2.12 -7.31 -10.51
N PRO A 42 2.98 -6.81 -11.41
CA PRO A 42 4.37 -7.24 -11.46
C PRO A 42 5.12 -6.88 -10.16
N ASP A 43 6.38 -7.32 -10.02
CA ASP A 43 7.25 -6.85 -8.92
C ASP A 43 7.41 -5.33 -9.02
N ILE A 44 6.87 -4.62 -8.03
CA ILE A 44 6.74 -3.16 -8.03
C ILE A 44 8.07 -2.44 -7.77
N ARG A 45 9.13 -3.17 -7.43
CA ARG A 45 10.48 -2.59 -7.30
C ARG A 45 11.07 -2.22 -8.66
N TYR A 46 10.66 -2.93 -9.71
CA TYR A 46 11.28 -2.85 -11.03
C TYR A 46 10.30 -2.44 -12.13
N ASN A 47 8.99 -2.57 -11.90
CA ASN A 47 7.98 -2.40 -12.93
C ASN A 47 6.84 -1.49 -12.48
N ASN A 48 6.15 -0.90 -13.45
CA ASN A 48 4.94 -0.13 -13.20
C ASN A 48 3.85 -1.03 -12.59
N PRO A 49 3.32 -0.71 -11.39
CA PRO A 49 2.30 -1.51 -10.73
C PRO A 49 0.92 -1.41 -11.38
N GLY A 50 0.73 -0.54 -12.38
CA GLY A 50 -0.55 -0.32 -13.04
C GLY A 50 -1.50 0.59 -12.26
N TRP A 51 -1.06 1.22 -11.17
CA TRP A 51 -1.92 2.03 -10.29
C TRP A 51 -2.63 3.19 -11.02
N ALA A 52 -1.98 3.79 -12.02
CA ALA A 52 -2.56 4.85 -12.83
C ALA A 52 -3.53 4.34 -13.92
N ASN A 53 -3.60 3.02 -14.16
CA ASN A 53 -4.46 2.44 -15.20
C ASN A 53 -5.94 2.46 -14.76
N GLN A 54 -6.76 3.28 -15.41
CA GLN A 54 -8.18 3.38 -15.07
C GLN A 54 -9.00 2.15 -15.48
N GLU A 55 -8.54 1.37 -16.47
CA GLU A 55 -9.23 0.15 -16.91
C GLU A 55 -9.11 -0.96 -15.86
N ILE A 56 -7.96 -1.05 -15.18
CA ILE A 56 -7.75 -2.01 -14.08
C ILE A 56 -8.56 -1.60 -12.85
N PHE A 57 -8.60 -0.31 -12.56
CA PHE A 57 -9.24 0.26 -11.36
C PHE A 57 -10.59 0.90 -11.69
N ASN A 58 -11.41 0.24 -12.50
CA ASN A 58 -12.75 0.68 -12.89
C ASN A 58 -13.86 0.20 -11.94
N ALA A 59 -13.53 -0.67 -10.99
CA ALA A 59 -14.44 -1.21 -9.98
C ALA A 59 -13.93 -0.91 -8.56
N PRO A 60 -14.81 -0.79 -7.55
CA PRO A 60 -14.40 -0.59 -6.17
C PRO A 60 -13.50 -1.72 -5.65
N ILE A 61 -12.44 -1.35 -4.93
CA ILE A 61 -11.52 -2.29 -4.29
C ILE A 61 -12.21 -2.91 -3.07
N LYS A 62 -12.35 -4.22 -3.08
CA LYS A 62 -12.81 -5.01 -1.95
C LYS A 62 -11.68 -5.22 -0.94
N SER A 63 -10.53 -5.68 -1.42
CA SER A 63 -9.35 -5.92 -0.57
C SER A 63 -8.07 -5.56 -1.30
N PHE A 64 -7.09 -5.09 -0.54
CA PHE A 64 -5.76 -4.74 -0.97
C PHE A 64 -4.74 -5.57 -0.17
N GLU A 65 -3.89 -6.33 -0.86
CA GLU A 65 -2.80 -7.10 -0.26
C GLU A 65 -1.46 -6.64 -0.84
N PHE A 66 -0.44 -6.47 0.01
CA PHE A 66 0.94 -6.29 -0.41
C PHE A 66 1.84 -7.34 0.23
N PHE A 67 2.49 -8.14 -0.61
CA PHE A 67 3.29 -9.28 -0.19
C PHE A 67 4.74 -8.86 0.09
N LEU A 68 5.23 -9.20 1.28
CA LEU A 68 6.58 -8.94 1.72
C LEU A 68 7.44 -10.20 1.56
N PRO A 69 8.76 -10.07 1.36
CA PRO A 69 9.66 -11.23 1.22
C PRO A 69 9.86 -12.03 2.52
N ILE A 70 9.24 -11.60 3.62
CA ILE A 70 9.33 -12.21 4.95
C ILE A 70 8.14 -13.12 5.27
N LYS A 71 7.48 -13.69 4.25
CA LYS A 71 6.27 -14.54 4.40
C LYS A 71 5.12 -13.87 5.16
N GLN A 72 5.03 -12.55 5.02
CA GLN A 72 3.96 -11.73 5.57
C GLN A 72 3.38 -10.87 4.47
N LYS A 73 2.14 -10.42 4.66
CA LYS A 73 1.50 -9.43 3.79
C LYS A 73 0.87 -8.33 4.63
N ILE A 74 0.88 -7.12 4.10
CA ILE A 74 -0.03 -6.07 4.54
C ILE A 74 -1.39 -6.38 3.90
N TYR A 75 -2.44 -6.46 4.73
CA TYR A 75 -3.81 -6.69 4.31
C TYR A 75 -4.69 -5.52 4.70
N MET A 76 -5.46 -4.98 3.75
CA MET A 76 -6.39 -3.89 3.97
C MET A 76 -7.74 -4.16 3.30
N GLU A 77 -8.84 -3.94 4.02
CA GLU A 77 -10.22 -4.19 3.55
C GLU A 77 -11.18 -3.18 4.20
N GLY A 78 -12.29 -2.89 3.52
CA GLY A 78 -13.37 -2.08 4.08
C GLY A 78 -13.10 -0.58 4.09
N MET A 79 -12.07 -0.11 3.37
CA MET A 79 -11.72 1.30 3.29
C MET A 79 -12.60 2.01 2.26
N LYS A 80 -12.88 3.30 2.49
CA LYS A 80 -13.57 4.16 1.53
C LYS A 80 -12.76 4.35 0.25
N ASP A 81 -11.47 4.62 0.42
CA ASP A 81 -10.53 4.82 -0.66
C ASP A 81 -9.18 4.17 -0.29
N TYR A 82 -8.45 3.69 -1.30
CA TYR A 82 -7.11 3.15 -1.17
C TYR A 82 -6.13 4.02 -1.94
N ASN A 83 -4.91 4.15 -1.45
CA ASN A 83 -3.82 4.76 -2.20
C ASN A 83 -2.54 3.95 -2.08
N PHE A 84 -1.72 3.99 -3.13
CA PHE A 84 -0.41 3.40 -3.17
C PHE A 84 0.55 4.35 -3.87
N PHE A 85 1.74 4.55 -3.29
CA PHE A 85 2.81 5.28 -3.93
C PHE A 85 4.18 4.84 -3.44
N ILE A 86 5.20 5.18 -4.23
CA ILE A 86 6.60 4.87 -3.96
C ILE A 86 7.31 6.18 -3.65
N GLU A 87 7.99 6.23 -2.51
CA GLU A 87 8.93 7.30 -2.19
C GLU A 87 10.30 6.88 -2.72
N ALA A 88 10.90 7.72 -3.55
CA ALA A 88 12.23 7.50 -4.09
C ALA A 88 13.16 8.65 -3.69
N ILE A 89 14.38 8.31 -3.34
CA ILE A 89 15.46 9.26 -3.07
C ILE A 89 16.46 9.18 -4.22
N GLY A 90 16.78 10.34 -4.77
CA GLY A 90 17.78 10.45 -5.82
C GLY A 90 17.94 11.90 -6.24
N ASP A 91 19.15 12.26 -6.61
CA ASP A 91 19.43 13.53 -7.27
C ASP A 91 18.98 13.43 -8.74
N MET A 92 18.03 14.30 -9.13
CA MET A 92 17.39 14.32 -10.46
C MET A 92 18.40 14.54 -11.60
N ILE A 93 19.63 14.96 -11.27
CA ILE A 93 20.64 15.41 -12.23
C ILE A 93 21.71 14.33 -12.50
N ARG A 94 22.04 13.45 -11.53
CA ARG A 94 23.24 12.59 -11.62
C ARG A 94 23.11 11.15 -11.12
N SER A 95 22.02 10.79 -10.44
CA SER A 95 21.89 9.46 -9.82
C SER A 95 20.68 8.69 -10.32
N LYS A 96 20.79 7.36 -10.35
CA LYS A 96 19.61 6.49 -10.48
C LYS A 96 18.78 6.64 -9.21
N ALA A 97 17.54 7.08 -9.34
CA ALA A 97 16.59 7.13 -8.22
C ALA A 97 16.53 5.75 -7.54
N LYS A 98 16.60 5.74 -6.21
CA LYS A 98 16.48 4.54 -5.39
C LYS A 98 15.17 4.59 -4.61
N ILE A 99 14.52 3.44 -4.47
CA ILE A 99 13.33 3.32 -3.63
C ILE A 99 13.75 3.53 -2.17
N ASP A 100 13.13 4.50 -1.50
CA ASP A 100 13.22 4.68 -0.05
C ASP A 100 12.15 3.85 0.65
N SER A 101 10.92 3.94 0.16
CA SER A 101 9.80 3.27 0.79
C SER A 101 8.59 3.06 -0.10
N PHE A 102 7.78 2.09 0.29
CA PHE A 102 6.45 1.84 -0.26
C PHE A 102 5.39 2.30 0.75
N TRP A 103 4.39 3.01 0.26
CA TRP A 103 3.29 3.51 1.06
C TRP A 103 1.97 2.87 0.61
N PHE A 104 1.22 2.35 1.58
CA PHE A 104 -0.09 1.76 1.40
C PHE A 104 -1.07 2.45 2.32
N CYS A 105 -2.06 3.13 1.76
CA CYS A 105 -2.97 3.99 2.51
C CYS A 105 -4.41 3.53 2.32
N GLY A 106 -5.20 3.67 3.39
CA GLY A 106 -6.63 3.39 3.40
C GLY A 106 -7.36 4.50 4.14
N HIS A 107 -8.29 5.16 3.46
CA HIS A 107 -9.18 6.16 4.03
C HIS A 107 -10.34 5.44 4.72
N THR A 108 -10.51 5.64 6.03
CA THR A 108 -11.52 4.95 6.83
C THR A 108 -12.89 5.61 6.74
N PHE A 109 -13.93 4.87 7.10
CA PHE A 109 -15.31 5.35 7.30
C PHE A 109 -15.85 4.70 8.59
N PRO A 110 -16.70 5.37 9.41
CA PRO A 110 -17.22 6.74 9.27
C PRO A 110 -16.25 7.87 9.66
N GLY A 111 -14.95 7.59 9.82
CA GLY A 111 -13.93 8.60 10.10
C GLY A 111 -13.50 9.43 8.89
N ASN A 112 -12.61 10.41 9.12
CA ASN A 112 -11.86 11.12 8.09
C ASN A 112 -10.35 10.91 8.30
N PHE A 113 -9.99 9.66 8.60
CA PHE A 113 -8.63 9.25 8.92
C PHE A 113 -8.05 8.36 7.84
N VAL A 114 -6.74 8.42 7.66
CA VAL A 114 -5.98 7.51 6.81
C VAL A 114 -5.13 6.62 7.70
N ILE A 115 -5.27 5.31 7.50
CA ILE A 115 -4.32 4.32 8.01
C ILE A 115 -3.29 4.09 6.91
N SER A 116 -2.03 4.38 7.22
CA SER A 116 -0.90 4.21 6.31
C SER A 116 0.05 3.14 6.83
N TRP A 117 0.48 2.26 5.94
CA TRP A 117 1.64 1.40 6.13
C TRP A 117 2.80 1.92 5.28
N LYS A 118 3.92 2.23 5.93
CA LYS A 118 5.19 2.59 5.29
C LYS A 118 6.16 1.41 5.43
N VAL A 119 6.55 0.81 4.31
CA VAL A 119 7.57 -0.25 4.25
C VAL A 119 8.87 0.39 3.81
N LYS A 120 9.88 0.39 4.68
CA LYS A 120 11.21 0.92 4.38
C LYS A 120 12.30 -0.01 4.91
N GLN A 121 13.55 0.31 4.61
CA GLN A 121 14.69 -0.42 5.14
C GLN A 121 14.66 -0.53 6.67
N GLY A 122 14.72 -1.78 7.18
CA GLY A 122 14.78 -2.07 8.61
C GLY A 122 13.46 -1.98 9.38
N VAL A 123 12.40 -1.41 8.80
CA VAL A 123 11.15 -1.18 9.54
C VAL A 123 9.91 -1.10 8.65
N ILE A 124 8.80 -1.62 9.19
CA ILE A 124 7.45 -1.39 8.70
C ILE A 124 6.69 -0.58 9.75
N GLU A 125 6.18 0.59 9.35
CA GLU A 125 5.48 1.52 10.24
C GLU A 125 4.01 1.59 9.86
N LYS A 126 3.11 1.40 10.83
CA LYS A 126 1.70 1.76 10.72
C LYS A 126 1.49 3.12 11.35
N LYS A 127 0.80 4.03 10.66
CA LYS A 127 0.44 5.34 11.18
C LYS A 127 -1.01 5.66 10.90
N MET A 128 -1.63 6.41 11.79
CA MET A 128 -2.92 7.04 11.55
C MET A 128 -2.74 8.56 11.41
N SER A 129 -3.41 9.14 10.42
CA SER A 129 -3.37 10.58 10.11
C SER A 129 -4.75 11.07 9.66
N LEU A 130 -4.95 12.38 9.56
CA LEU A 130 -6.15 12.93 8.94
C LEU A 130 -6.04 12.82 7.42
N PHE A 131 -7.16 12.58 6.73
CA PHE A 131 -7.21 12.63 5.28
C PHE A 131 -6.79 14.02 4.76
N GLY A 132 -5.92 14.05 3.76
CA GLY A 132 -5.28 15.26 3.24
C GLY A 132 -4.02 15.68 4.00
N LYS A 133 -3.55 14.87 4.97
CA LYS A 133 -2.33 15.10 5.77
C LYS A 133 -1.48 13.84 5.94
N GLU A 134 -1.77 12.78 5.18
CA GLU A 134 -1.14 11.48 5.32
C GLU A 134 0.32 11.45 4.87
N TYR A 135 0.71 12.33 3.95
CA TYR A 135 2.06 12.37 3.40
C TYR A 135 2.75 13.70 3.74
N TYR A 136 3.62 13.70 4.75
CA TYR A 136 4.32 14.92 5.23
C TYR A 136 3.38 16.12 5.47
N ASN A 137 2.20 15.87 6.06
CA ASN A 137 1.13 16.87 6.27
C ASN A 137 0.52 17.46 4.98
N THR A 138 0.63 16.73 3.87
CA THR A 138 0.01 17.06 2.59
C THR A 138 -0.87 15.91 2.11
N ALA A 139 -1.75 16.22 1.16
CA ALA A 139 -2.61 15.24 0.50
C ALA A 139 -1.80 14.44 -0.53
N SER A 140 -1.96 13.13 -0.51
CA SER A 140 -1.51 12.25 -1.59
C SER A 140 -2.57 12.20 -2.69
N ALA A 141 -2.13 12.07 -3.94
CA ALA A 141 -3.00 11.90 -5.10
C ALA A 141 -3.10 10.42 -5.50
N GLY A 142 -4.05 10.06 -6.38
CA GLY A 142 -4.15 8.72 -6.94
C GLY A 142 -5.06 7.74 -6.17
N TRP A 143 -5.93 8.25 -5.30
CA TRP A 143 -6.91 7.46 -4.57
C TRP A 143 -7.83 6.67 -5.49
N LYS A 144 -8.10 5.42 -5.10
CA LYS A 144 -9.00 4.48 -5.77
C LYS A 144 -10.14 4.11 -4.83
N GLN A 145 -11.36 4.12 -5.34
CA GLN A 145 -12.54 3.84 -4.55
C GLN A 145 -12.50 2.40 -3.99
N GLY A 146 -12.91 2.24 -2.75
CA GLY A 146 -13.05 0.98 -2.05
C GLY A 146 -14.50 0.61 -1.74
N VAL A 147 -14.71 -0.62 -1.28
CA VAL A 147 -15.95 -1.05 -0.66
C VAL A 147 -15.93 -0.67 0.81
N VAL A 148 -16.80 0.28 1.17
CA VAL A 148 -16.87 0.82 2.52
C VAL A 148 -17.39 -0.24 3.50
N SER A 149 -16.72 -0.35 4.65
CA SER A 149 -17.19 -1.10 5.82
C SER A 149 -17.20 -0.22 7.06
N MET A 150 -18.09 -0.52 8.02
CA MET A 150 -18.06 0.08 9.36
C MET A 150 -16.85 -0.37 10.19
N TYR A 151 -16.22 -1.48 9.81
CA TYR A 151 -15.10 -2.10 10.50
C TYR A 151 -13.92 -2.31 9.53
N PRO A 152 -13.22 -1.24 9.12
CA PRO A 152 -12.09 -1.36 8.21
C PRO A 152 -10.95 -2.15 8.85
N ILE A 153 -10.30 -3.01 8.07
CA ILE A 153 -9.18 -3.85 8.49
C ILE A 153 -7.89 -3.30 7.86
N ALA A 154 -6.83 -3.18 8.66
CA ALA A 154 -5.48 -2.86 8.19
C ALA A 154 -4.44 -3.52 9.10
N ILE A 155 -3.94 -4.68 8.70
CA ILE A 155 -3.10 -5.54 9.53
C ILE A 155 -1.91 -6.10 8.73
N ILE A 156 -0.91 -6.61 9.43
CA ILE A 156 0.06 -7.54 8.86
C ILE A 156 -0.36 -8.95 9.26
N MET A 157 -0.35 -9.88 8.31
CA MET A 157 -0.67 -11.28 8.55
C MET A 157 0.27 -12.21 7.76
N PRO A 158 0.40 -13.49 8.14
CA PRO A 158 1.16 -14.46 7.37
C PRO A 158 0.67 -14.60 5.93
N THR A 159 1.56 -14.93 5.01
CA THR A 159 1.19 -15.41 3.68
C THR A 159 0.86 -16.90 3.77
N GLU A 160 -0.32 -17.27 3.29
CA GLU A 160 -0.69 -18.68 3.03
C GLU A 160 0.20 -19.31 1.94
#